data_AF-T1FL17-F1
#
_entry.id   AF-T1FL17-F1
#
_cell.length_a   1.000
_cell.length_b   1.000
_cell.length_c   1.000
_cell.angle_alpha   90.00
_cell.angle_beta   90.00
_cell.angle_gamma   90.00
#
_symmetry.space_group_name_H-M   'P 1'
#
loop_
_entity.id
_entity.type
_entity.pdbx_description
1 polymer ?
#
loop_
_entity_poly.entity_id
_entity_poly.type
_entity_poly.pdbx_seq_one_letter_code
_entity_poly.pdbx_strand_id
1 'polypeptide(L)'
;MSRAVCINELLCYLFNNSDKIDDAEFIYEIMDFYNCEDIRIAKKILTSDLDALNLEKDDKIKPNSSGNSKKDKVSDLILTIKTILSNKIESKLPQYAALNLFKIPSSKKAKFESILDEKLKKLEELFIEERNIFREIVNDAAINNSPK
;
A
#
# COMPACT_ATOMS: atom_id res chain seq x y z
N MET A 1 10.50 -29.15 4.08
CA MET A 1 11.62 -28.35 3.52
C MET A 1 11.31 -26.88 3.77
N SER A 2 12.27 -26.10 4.24
CA SER A 2 12.11 -24.64 4.40
C SER A 2 12.26 -23.96 3.04
N ARG A 3 11.29 -23.13 2.64
CA ARG A 3 11.42 -22.27 1.47
C ARG A 3 12.46 -21.18 1.74
N ALA A 4 13.26 -20.83 0.73
CA ALA A 4 14.13 -19.67 0.82
C ALA A 4 13.31 -18.40 1.05
N VAL A 5 13.86 -17.41 1.76
CA VAL A 5 13.22 -16.11 1.98
C VAL A 5 13.92 -15.07 1.12
N CYS A 6 13.14 -14.27 0.38
CA CYS A 6 13.66 -13.19 -0.45
C CYS A 6 13.01 -11.86 -0.01
N ILE A 7 13.83 -10.82 0.20
CA ILE A 7 13.33 -9.50 0.60
C ILE A 7 12.85 -8.76 -0.65
N ASN A 8 11.55 -8.56 -0.76
CA ASN A 8 10.93 -7.69 -1.75
C ASN A 8 9.52 -7.32 -1.31
N GLU A 9 9.30 -6.04 -0.99
CA GLU A 9 8.03 -5.57 -0.45
C GLU A 9 6.86 -5.66 -1.44
N LEU A 10 7.09 -5.34 -2.72
CA LEU A 10 6.04 -5.41 -3.74
C LEU A 10 5.58 -6.85 -3.98
N LEU A 11 6.52 -7.80 -4.14
CA LEU A 11 6.18 -9.22 -4.29
C LEU A 11 5.53 -9.76 -3.01
N CYS A 12 6.04 -9.40 -1.84
CA CYS A 12 5.42 -9.74 -0.55
C CYS A 12 3.96 -9.26 -0.50
N TYR A 13 3.71 -8.01 -0.90
CA TYR A 13 2.37 -7.44 -0.91
C TYR A 13 1.43 -8.15 -1.90
N LEU A 14 1.93 -8.41 -3.12
CA LEU A 14 1.17 -9.07 -4.18
C LEU A 14 0.78 -10.51 -3.81
N PHE A 15 1.72 -11.31 -3.29
CA PHE A 15 1.44 -12.70 -2.93
C PHE A 15 0.57 -12.82 -1.67
N ASN A 16 0.68 -11.89 -0.72
CA ASN A 16 -0.17 -11.89 0.48
C ASN A 16 -1.59 -11.37 0.24
N ASN A 17 -1.83 -10.71 -0.90
CA ASN A 17 -3.15 -10.22 -1.32
C ASN A 17 -3.54 -10.82 -2.68
N SER A 18 -3.14 -12.06 -2.94
CA SER A 18 -3.38 -12.73 -4.23
C SER A 18 -4.88 -12.91 -4.53
N ASP A 19 -5.72 -12.92 -3.51
CA ASP A 19 -7.19 -12.91 -3.61
C ASP A 19 -7.73 -11.65 -4.31
N LYS A 20 -6.97 -10.55 -4.29
CA LYS A 20 -7.33 -9.25 -4.89
C LYS A 20 -6.62 -8.99 -6.21
N ILE A 21 -5.94 -9.98 -6.79
CA ILE A 21 -5.09 -9.78 -7.98
C ILE A 21 -5.87 -9.36 -9.24
N ASP A 22 -7.20 -9.54 -9.24
CA ASP A 22 -8.14 -9.10 -10.27
C ASP A 22 -8.86 -7.79 -9.92
N ASP A 23 -8.69 -7.28 -8.70
CA ASP A 23 -9.35 -6.08 -8.22
C ASP A 23 -8.68 -4.80 -8.79
N ALA A 24 -9.51 -3.94 -9.38
CA ALA A 24 -9.02 -2.73 -10.04
C ALA A 24 -8.49 -1.67 -9.06
N GLU A 25 -9.08 -1.56 -7.86
CA GLU A 25 -8.62 -0.64 -6.82
C GLU A 25 -7.27 -1.11 -6.26
N PHE A 26 -7.10 -2.42 -6.08
CA PHE A 26 -5.83 -3.02 -5.66
C PHE A 26 -4.71 -2.75 -6.68
N ILE A 27 -4.99 -2.95 -7.98
CA ILE A 27 -4.03 -2.65 -9.04
C ILE A 27 -3.70 -1.14 -9.07
N TYR A 28 -4.70 -0.27 -8.87
CA TYR A 28 -4.49 1.17 -8.79
C TYR A 28 -3.62 1.56 -7.58
N GLU A 29 -3.85 0.97 -6.41
CA GLU A 29 -3.03 1.20 -5.21
C GLU A 29 -1.57 0.83 -5.46
N ILE A 30 -1.30 -0.30 -6.12
CA ILE A 30 0.07 -0.68 -6.51
C ILE A 30 0.69 0.34 -7.46
N MET A 31 -0.09 0.77 -8.47
CA MET A 31 0.34 1.77 -9.43
C MET A 31 0.58 3.14 -8.80
N ASP A 32 -0.12 3.51 -7.74
CA ASP A 32 0.07 4.78 -7.03
C ASP A 32 1.28 4.70 -6.09
N PHE A 33 1.33 3.66 -5.26
CA PHE A 33 2.29 3.53 -4.16
C PHE A 33 3.73 3.22 -4.61
N TYR A 34 3.92 2.31 -5.56
CA TYR A 34 5.25 1.85 -5.98
C TYR A 34 5.74 2.62 -7.19
N ASN A 35 7.03 3.00 -7.21
CA ASN A 35 7.59 3.67 -8.38
C ASN A 35 8.03 2.67 -9.48
N CYS A 36 8.42 3.18 -10.65
CA CYS A 36 8.86 2.35 -11.77
C CYS A 36 10.07 1.45 -11.45
N GLU A 37 10.95 1.87 -10.55
CA GLU A 37 12.11 1.08 -10.14
C GLU A 37 11.73 -0.05 -9.20
N ASP A 38 10.84 0.17 -8.24
CA ASP A 38 10.31 -0.89 -7.38
C ASP A 38 9.68 -2.00 -8.23
N ILE A 39 8.88 -1.62 -9.23
CA ILE A 39 8.24 -2.55 -10.18
C ILE A 39 9.29 -3.29 -11.01
N ARG A 40 10.32 -2.60 -11.51
CA ARG A 40 11.39 -3.21 -12.31
C ARG A 40 12.19 -4.22 -11.50
N ILE A 41 12.53 -3.89 -10.25
CA ILE A 41 13.26 -4.77 -9.34
C ILE A 41 12.43 -6.02 -9.01
N ALA A 42 11.16 -5.85 -8.65
CA ALA A 42 10.25 -6.95 -8.38
C ALA A 42 10.12 -7.89 -9.59
N LYS A 43 9.93 -7.35 -10.80
CA LYS A 43 9.88 -8.15 -12.03
C LYS A 43 11.17 -8.93 -12.25
N LYS A 44 12.33 -8.28 -12.11
CA LYS A 44 13.65 -8.93 -12.29
C LYS A 44 13.85 -10.09 -11.30
N ILE A 45 13.50 -9.89 -10.03
CA ILE A 45 13.60 -10.93 -9.00
C ILE A 45 12.69 -12.10 -9.35
N LEU A 46 11.40 -11.82 -9.61
CA LEU A 46 10.42 -12.86 -9.93
C LEU A 46 10.83 -13.68 -11.17
N THR A 47 11.31 -13.02 -12.23
CA THR A 47 11.81 -13.72 -13.42
C THR A 47 13.02 -14.58 -13.09
N SER A 48 13.97 -14.08 -12.30
CA SER A 48 15.16 -14.86 -11.91
C SER A 48 14.77 -16.09 -11.08
N ASP A 49 13.80 -15.93 -10.17
CA ASP A 49 13.30 -17.02 -9.35
C ASP A 49 12.54 -18.06 -10.19
N LEU A 50 11.78 -17.62 -11.20
CA LEU A 50 11.13 -18.52 -12.18
C LEU A 50 12.13 -19.28 -13.04
N ASP A 51 13.18 -18.61 -13.53
CA ASP A 51 14.23 -19.24 -14.34
C ASP A 51 14.97 -20.32 -13.54
N ALA A 52 15.15 -20.11 -12.23
CA ALA A 52 15.77 -21.08 -11.33
C ALA A 52 14.93 -22.34 -11.09
N LEU A 53 13.62 -22.32 -11.36
CA LEU A 53 12.73 -23.47 -11.15
C LEU A 53 12.90 -24.59 -12.19
N ASN A 54 13.71 -24.39 -13.25
CA ASN A 54 13.92 -25.38 -14.32
C ASN A 54 12.59 -25.98 -14.85
N LEU A 55 11.57 -25.13 -14.99
CA LEU A 55 10.24 -25.53 -15.44
C LEU A 55 10.32 -26.19 -16.83
N GLU A 56 9.52 -27.25 -17.03
CA GLU A 56 9.41 -27.92 -18.34
C GLU A 56 8.94 -26.92 -19.41
N LYS A 57 9.19 -27.21 -20.69
CA LYS A 57 8.94 -26.24 -21.79
C LYS A 57 7.50 -25.69 -21.81
N ASP A 58 6.54 -26.46 -21.33
CA ASP A 58 5.12 -26.11 -21.29
C ASP A 58 4.73 -25.25 -20.07
N ASP A 59 5.55 -25.24 -19.03
CA ASP A 59 5.35 -24.44 -17.81
C ASP A 59 6.06 -23.08 -17.88
N LYS A 60 6.80 -22.80 -18.96
CA LYS A 60 7.54 -21.55 -19.12
C LYS A 60 6.60 -20.37 -19.32
N ILE A 61 6.61 -19.47 -18.33
CA ILE A 61 5.94 -18.18 -18.43
C ILE A 61 6.70 -17.33 -19.44
N LYS A 62 6.11 -17.11 -20.62
CA LYS A 62 6.70 -16.23 -21.63
C LYS A 62 6.63 -14.77 -21.14
N PRO A 63 7.69 -13.97 -21.31
CA PRO A 63 7.60 -12.54 -21.09
C PRO A 63 6.60 -11.96 -22.08
N ASN A 64 5.58 -11.29 -21.57
CA ASN A 64 4.64 -10.55 -22.40
C ASN A 64 5.38 -9.38 -23.06
N SER A 65 5.02 -9.06 -24.31
CA SER A 65 5.51 -7.86 -24.98
C SER A 65 4.83 -6.64 -24.36
N SER A 66 5.37 -6.13 -23.26
CA SER A 66 4.80 -4.95 -22.61
C SER A 66 5.31 -3.67 -23.24
N GLY A 67 4.43 -2.67 -23.30
CA GLY A 67 4.85 -1.29 -23.54
C GLY A 67 5.77 -0.77 -22.42
N ASN A 68 6.35 0.40 -22.65
CA ASN A 68 7.31 1.01 -21.72
C ASN A 68 6.66 1.80 -20.58
N SER A 69 5.31 1.91 -20.55
CA SER A 69 4.62 2.68 -19.52
C SER A 69 4.64 1.95 -18.17
N LYS A 70 4.46 2.72 -17.07
CA LYS A 70 4.31 2.15 -15.73
C LYS A 70 3.14 1.16 -15.66
N LYS A 71 2.01 1.53 -16.30
CA LYS A 71 0.81 0.70 -16.38
C LYS A 71 1.12 -0.65 -17.02
N ASP A 72 1.77 -0.64 -18.19
CA ASP A 72 2.12 -1.88 -18.89
C ASP A 72 3.02 -2.78 -18.04
N LYS A 73 4.01 -2.19 -17.36
CA LYS A 73 4.92 -2.93 -16.47
C LYS A 73 4.19 -3.57 -15.28
N VAL A 74 3.22 -2.87 -14.68
CA VAL A 74 2.38 -3.43 -13.61
C VAL A 74 1.48 -4.53 -14.16
N SER A 75 0.77 -4.28 -15.27
CA SER A 75 -0.09 -5.27 -15.91
C SER A 75 0.68 -6.56 -16.24
N ASP A 76 1.90 -6.44 -16.73
CA ASP A 76 2.81 -7.55 -16.97
C ASP A 76 3.14 -8.36 -15.71
N LEU A 77 3.49 -7.67 -14.63
CA LEU A 77 3.83 -8.30 -13.36
C LEU A 77 2.61 -9.03 -12.80
N ILE A 78 1.44 -8.40 -12.83
CA ILE A 78 0.16 -8.98 -12.42
C ILE A 78 -0.16 -10.23 -13.24
N LEU A 79 0.00 -10.17 -14.57
CA LEU A 79 -0.26 -11.31 -15.45
C LEU A 79 0.70 -12.47 -15.15
N THR A 80 1.98 -12.18 -14.89
CA THR A 80 2.98 -13.18 -14.48
C THR A 80 2.54 -13.90 -13.19
N ILE A 81 2.11 -13.13 -12.19
CA ILE A 81 1.64 -13.68 -10.90
C ILE A 81 0.38 -14.51 -11.08
N LYS A 82 -0.58 -14.06 -11.90
CA LYS A 82 -1.77 -14.85 -12.23
C LYS A 82 -1.39 -16.20 -12.83
N THR A 83 -0.48 -16.22 -13.80
CA THR A 83 0.01 -17.47 -14.39
C THR A 83 0.67 -18.38 -13.35
N ILE A 84 1.48 -17.84 -12.44
CA ILE A 84 2.08 -18.59 -11.33
C ILE A 84 1.01 -19.28 -10.48
N LEU A 85 -0.02 -18.52 -10.07
CA LEU A 85 -1.10 -19.00 -9.22
C LEU A 85 -1.98 -20.03 -9.94
N SER A 86 -2.30 -19.80 -11.22
CA SER A 86 -3.05 -20.74 -12.06
C SER A 86 -2.33 -22.07 -12.23
N ASN A 87 -1.00 -22.03 -12.39
CA ASN A 87 -0.16 -23.22 -12.51
C ASN A 87 0.18 -23.87 -11.17
N LYS A 88 -0.23 -23.27 -10.04
CA LYS A 88 0.02 -23.75 -8.67
C LYS A 88 1.50 -23.94 -8.33
N ILE A 89 2.36 -23.10 -8.90
CA ILE A 89 3.82 -23.16 -8.71
C ILE A 89 4.34 -22.15 -7.68
N GLU A 90 3.47 -21.36 -7.06
CA GLU A 90 3.82 -20.38 -6.03
C GLU A 90 4.52 -21.01 -4.82
N SER A 91 4.22 -22.27 -4.52
CA SER A 91 4.85 -23.03 -3.43
C SER A 91 6.32 -23.37 -3.70
N LYS A 92 6.74 -23.35 -4.98
CA LYS A 92 8.13 -23.62 -5.41
C LYS A 92 9.01 -22.37 -5.37
N LEU A 93 8.41 -21.18 -5.44
CA LEU A 93 9.13 -19.90 -5.37
C LEU A 93 9.64 -19.61 -3.95
N PRO A 94 10.58 -18.69 -3.77
CA PRO A 94 10.90 -18.15 -2.44
C PRO A 94 9.67 -17.57 -1.75
N GLN A 95 9.69 -17.55 -0.43
CA GLN A 95 8.75 -16.74 0.35
C GLN A 95 9.24 -15.30 0.31
N TYR A 96 8.45 -14.40 -0.27
CA TYR A 96 8.79 -12.98 -0.27
C TYR A 96 8.42 -12.34 1.07
N ALA A 97 9.33 -11.52 1.58
CA ALA A 97 9.18 -10.83 2.86
C ALA A 97 9.39 -9.33 2.71
N ALA A 98 8.70 -8.56 3.56
CA ALA A 98 8.90 -7.13 3.69
C ALA A 98 9.91 -6.85 4.79
N LEU A 99 11.00 -6.13 4.48
CA LEU A 99 11.92 -5.65 5.50
C LEU A 99 11.42 -4.31 6.05
N ASN A 100 10.91 -3.43 5.19
CA ASN A 100 10.35 -2.15 5.57
C ASN A 100 8.83 -2.13 5.41
N LEU A 101 8.11 -2.12 6.54
CA LEU A 101 6.63 -2.06 6.53
C LEU A 101 6.07 -0.74 5.99
N PHE A 102 6.85 0.36 5.97
CA PHE A 102 6.44 1.61 5.32
C PHE A 102 6.45 1.53 3.80
N LYS A 103 7.02 0.45 3.23
CA LYS A 103 6.97 0.14 1.80
C LYS A 103 5.86 -0.86 1.47
N ILE A 104 4.90 -1.06 2.36
CA ILE A 104 3.69 -1.85 2.13
C ILE A 104 2.49 -0.91 2.11
N PRO A 105 1.67 -0.91 1.03
CA PRO A 105 0.43 -0.18 1.02
C PRO A 105 -0.44 -0.60 2.21
N SER A 106 -0.97 0.38 2.92
CA SER A 106 -1.89 0.10 4.01
C SER A 106 -3.11 1.00 3.88
N SER A 107 -4.28 0.38 3.78
CA SER A 107 -5.57 1.03 4.03
C SER A 107 -5.64 1.66 5.43
N LYS A 108 -4.74 1.26 6.33
CA LYS A 108 -4.58 1.83 7.67
C LYS A 108 -4.10 3.28 7.64
N LYS A 109 -3.34 3.72 6.64
CA LYS A 109 -2.90 5.13 6.54
C LYS A 109 -4.11 6.04 6.32
N ALA A 110 -4.97 5.74 5.35
CA ALA A 110 -6.20 6.49 5.10
C ALA A 110 -7.15 6.46 6.32
N LYS A 111 -7.27 5.30 6.98
CA LYS A 111 -8.05 5.17 8.22
C LYS A 111 -7.46 6.00 9.37
N PHE A 112 -6.14 6.07 9.48
CA PHE A 112 -5.45 6.85 10.49
C PHE A 112 -5.57 8.35 10.23
N GLU A 113 -5.39 8.79 8.98
CA GLU A 113 -5.60 10.18 8.55
C GLU A 113 -7.04 10.63 8.84
N SER A 114 -8.04 9.81 8.52
CA SER A 114 -9.44 10.09 8.85
C SER A 114 -9.71 10.21 10.35
N ILE A 115 -9.12 9.34 11.18
CA ILE A 115 -9.24 9.42 12.64
C ILE A 115 -8.55 10.69 13.16
N LEU A 116 -7.39 11.05 12.61
CA LEU A 116 -6.63 12.23 13.01
C LEU A 116 -7.41 13.52 12.70
N ASP A 117 -7.99 13.62 11.50
CA ASP A 117 -8.82 14.75 11.09
C ASP A 117 -10.06 14.91 11.99
N GLU A 118 -10.74 13.81 12.32
CA GLU A 118 -11.89 13.85 13.24
C GLU A 118 -11.50 14.36 14.63
N LYS A 119 -10.34 13.91 15.14
CA LYS A 119 -9.83 14.31 16.46
C LYS A 119 -9.39 15.76 16.49
N LEU A 120 -8.72 16.24 15.43
CA LEU A 120 -8.31 17.63 15.30
C LEU A 120 -9.52 18.56 15.26
N LYS A 121 -10.54 18.21 14.48
CA LYS A 121 -11.78 19.01 14.40
C LYS A 121 -12.48 19.14 15.75
N LYS A 122 -12.59 18.04 16.51
CA LYS A 122 -13.17 18.08 17.87
C LYS A 122 -12.36 18.97 18.82
N LEU A 123 -11.03 18.95 18.69
CA LEU A 123 -10.16 19.80 19.51
C LEU A 123 -10.34 21.28 19.16
N GLU A 124 -10.46 21.62 17.88
CA GLU A 124 -10.77 22.99 17.43
C GLU A 124 -12.11 23.48 17.97
N GLU A 125 -13.15 22.64 17.94
CA GLU A 125 -14.47 22.94 18.50
C GLU A 125 -14.37 23.27 20.00
N LEU A 126 -13.67 22.45 20.78
CA LEU A 126 -13.44 22.68 22.21
C LEU A 126 -12.69 23.99 22.49
N PHE A 127 -11.65 24.31 21.70
CA PHE A 127 -10.93 25.58 21.84
C PHE A 127 -11.83 26.78 21.52
N ILE A 128 -12.71 26.67 20.54
CA ILE A 128 -13.67 27.73 20.20
C ILE A 128 -14.68 27.93 21.34
N GLU A 129 -15.19 26.85 21.93
CA GLU A 129 -16.09 26.88 23.08
C GLU A 129 -15.43 27.55 24.29
N GLU A 130 -14.24 27.11 24.71
CA GLU A 130 -13.52 27.72 25.83
C GLU A 130 -13.25 29.20 25.60
N ARG A 131 -12.84 29.57 24.38
CA ARG A 131 -12.61 30.98 24.03
C ARG A 131 -13.88 31.82 24.14
N ASN A 132 -15.03 31.27 23.77
CA ASN A 132 -16.31 31.97 23.87
C ASN A 132 -16.72 32.15 25.34
N ILE A 133 -16.57 31.11 26.17
CA ILE A 133 -16.82 31.19 27.63
C ILE A 133 -15.93 32.25 28.27
N PHE A 134 -14.63 32.24 27.96
CA PHE A 134 -13.71 33.25 28.48
C PHE A 134 -14.11 34.66 28.07
N ARG A 135 -14.54 34.86 26.82
CA ARG A 135 -15.02 36.16 26.33
C ARG A 135 -16.26 36.62 27.09
N GLU A 136 -17.21 35.74 27.37
CA GLU A 136 -18.40 36.06 28.17
C GLU A 136 -18.01 36.50 29.59
N ILE A 137 -17.15 35.75 30.26
CA ILE A 137 -16.66 36.09 31.61
C ILE A 137 -16.00 37.47 31.63
N VAL A 138 -15.14 37.77 30.65
CA VAL A 138 -14.46 39.07 30.55
C VAL A 138 -15.46 40.20 30.30
N ASN A 139 -16.44 39.98 29.42
CA ASN A 139 -17.48 40.98 29.15
C ASN A 139 -18.34 41.26 30.38
N ASP A 140 -18.77 40.22 31.09
CA ASP A 140 -19.55 40.35 32.33
C ASP A 140 -18.76 41.07 33.41
N ALA A 141 -17.46 40.78 33.55
CA ALA A 141 -16.58 41.48 34.48
C ALA A 141 -16.38 42.96 34.12
N ALA A 142 -16.33 43.29 32.82
CA ALA A 142 -16.21 44.68 32.36
C ALA A 142 -17.51 45.49 32.62
N ILE A 143 -18.67 44.87 32.43
CA ILE A 143 -19.98 45.51 32.70
C ILE A 143 -20.14 45.77 34.21
N ASN A 144 -19.80 44.79 35.06
CA ASN A 144 -19.96 44.91 36.51
C ASN A 144 -18.96 45.85 37.19
N ASN A 145 -17.84 46.18 36.54
CA ASN A 145 -16.83 47.12 37.06
C ASN A 145 -16.90 48.52 36.43
N SER A 146 -17.93 48.81 35.63
CA SER A 146 -18.11 50.15 35.07
C SER A 146 -18.52 51.14 36.18
N PRO A 147 -17.79 52.25 36.40
CA PRO A 147 -18.12 53.23 37.43
C PRO A 147 -19.47 53.89 37.12
N LYS A 148 -20.30 54.05 38.16
CA LYS A 148 -21.57 54.81 38.09
C LYS A 148 -21.31 56.30 37.89
#